data_AF-A0A0H1AFU5-F1
#
_entry.id   AF-A0A0H1AFU5-F1
#
_cell.length_a   1.000
_cell.length_b   1.000
_cell.length_c   1.000
_cell.angle_alpha   90.00
_cell.angle_beta   90.00
_cell.angle_gamma   90.00
#
_symmetry.space_group_name_H-M   'P 1'
#
loop_
_entity.id
_entity.type
_entity.pdbx_description
1 polymer ?
#
loop_
_entity_poly.entity_id
_entity_poly.type
_entity_poly.pdbx_seq_one_letter_code
_entity_poly.pdbx_strand_id
1 'polypeptide(L)' 'MRIYVEPAKRPGRKKLISKQSLNAGDIERDGDCLVLTFEADGIYDASRYRYTIELCPECVAALKDALERPIG' A
#
# COMPACT_ATOMS: atom_id res chain seq x y z
N MET A 1 -7.45 -1.88 4.31
CA MET A 1 -6.13 -1.26 4.06
C MET A 1 -6.02 0.10 4.77
N ARG A 2 -4.84 0.43 5.30
CA ARG A 2 -4.53 1.74 5.90
C ARG A 2 -3.24 2.25 5.27
N ILE A 3 -3.27 3.45 4.69
CA ILE A 3 -2.13 4.03 3.99
C ILE A 3 -1.61 5.18 4.81
N TYR A 4 -0.33 5.12 5.12
CA TYR A 4 0.36 6.12 5.91
C TYR A 4 1.47 6.75 5.09
N VAL A 5 1.83 7.98 5.45
CA VAL A 5 2.98 8.65 4.87
C VAL A 5 3.80 9.38 5.92
N GLU A 6 5.10 9.48 5.65
CA GLU A 6 6.04 10.23 6.46
C GLU A 6 7.17 10.82 5.58
N PRO A 7 7.86 11.87 6.04
CA PRO A 7 8.95 12.45 5.28
C PRO A 7 10.14 11.47 5.15
N ALA A 8 10.58 11.18 3.93
CA ALA A 8 11.68 10.25 3.69
C ALA A 8 13.07 10.79 4.11
N LYS A 9 13.26 12.12 4.11
CA LYS A 9 14.58 12.77 4.29
C LYS A 9 14.79 13.42 5.65
N ARG A 10 13.76 13.53 6.48
CA ARG A 10 13.82 14.21 7.78
C ARG A 10 12.96 13.48 8.81
N PRO A 11 13.32 13.51 10.10
CA PRO A 11 12.43 13.03 11.15
C PRO A 11 11.07 13.74 11.04
N GLY A 12 10.00 12.96 11.11
CA GLY A 12 8.64 13.46 11.00
C GLY A 12 7.62 12.45 11.49
N ARG A 13 6.39 12.92 11.75
CA ARG A 13 5.32 12.06 12.25
C ARG A 13 4.64 11.34 11.08
N LYS A 14 4.49 10.02 11.23
CA LYS A 14 3.64 9.20 10.37
C LYS A 14 2.18 9.66 10.42
N LYS A 15 1.62 10.01 9.26
CA LYS A 15 0.23 10.48 9.10
C LYS A 15 -0.57 9.45 8.31
N LEU A 16 -1.78 9.14 8.75
CA LEU A 16 -2.74 8.34 7.98
C LEU A 16 -3.33 9.22 6.86
N ILE A 17 -3.24 8.78 5.61
CA ILE A 17 -3.72 9.52 4.42
C ILE A 17 -4.86 8.82 3.69
N SER A 18 -5.14 7.56 4.01
CA SER A 18 -6.34 6.87 3.53
C SER A 18 -6.63 5.65 4.39
N LYS A 19 -7.93 5.39 4.58
CA LYS A 19 -8.46 4.18 5.22
C LYS A 19 -9.61 3.67 4.38
N GLN A 20 -9.42 2.52 3.75
CA GLN A 20 -10.40 1.91 2.86
C GLN A 20 -10.33 0.39 2.95
N SER A 21 -11.45 -0.27 2.74
CA SER A 21 -11.47 -1.71 2.52
C SER A 21 -10.98 -2.00 1.11
N LEU A 22 -10.20 -3.08 0.95
CA LEU A 22 -9.81 -3.55 -0.36
C LEU A 22 -10.83 -4.62 -0.75
N ASN A 23 -11.51 -4.45 -1.88
CA ASN A 23 -12.46 -5.43 -2.39
C ASN A 23 -11.84 -6.17 -3.58
N ALA A 24 -12.42 -7.32 -3.96
CA ALA A 24 -11.92 -8.10 -5.07
C ALA A 24 -11.91 -7.32 -6.41
N GLY A 25 -12.81 -6.35 -6.58
CA GLY A 25 -12.86 -5.49 -7.77
C GLY A 25 -11.76 -4.42 -7.83
N ASP A 26 -11.06 -4.16 -6.72
CA ASP A 26 -9.94 -3.21 -6.68
C ASP A 26 -8.59 -3.88 -7.03
N ILE A 27 -8.63 -5.19 -7.32
CA ILE A 27 -7.46 -6.02 -7.62
C ILE A 27 -7.59 -6.53 -9.05
N GLU A 28 -6.69 -6.08 -9.91
CA GLU A 28 -6.56 -6.57 -11.27
C GLU A 28 -5.42 -7.59 -11.34
N ARG A 29 -5.49 -8.52 -12.29
CA ARG A 29 -4.38 -9.41 -12.63
C ARG A 29 -3.70 -8.87 -13.88
N ASP A 30 -2.38 -8.72 -13.81
CA ASP A 30 -1.53 -8.43 -14.96
C ASP A 30 -0.46 -9.52 -15.05
N GLY A 31 -0.64 -10.46 -15.97
CA GLY A 31 0.13 -11.70 -16.01
C GLY A 31 0.07 -12.46 -14.68
N ASP A 32 1.24 -12.66 -14.08
CA ASP A 32 1.40 -13.31 -12.77
C ASP A 32 1.41 -12.33 -11.58
N CYS A 33 1.30 -11.02 -11.86
CA CYS A 33 1.29 -9.98 -10.84
C CYS A 33 -0.13 -9.51 -10.51
N LEU A 34 -0.32 -9.03 -9.28
CA LEU A 34 -1.55 -8.40 -8.83
C LEU A 34 -1.38 -6.89 -8.84
N VAL A 35 -2.28 -6.17 -9.49
CA VAL A 35 -2.27 -4.70 -9.56
C VAL A 35 -3.40 -4.17 -8.69
N LEU A 36 -3.05 -3.35 -7.70
CA LEU A 36 -3.99 -2.70 -6.80
C LEU A 36 -4.00 -1.21 -7.11
N THR A 37 -5.16 -0.67 -7.49
CA THR A 37 -5.31 0.76 -7.75
C THR A 37 -6.26 1.38 -6.73
N PHE A 38 -5.84 2.46 -6.08
CA PHE A 38 -6.63 3.11 -5.04
C PHE A 38 -6.31 4.58 -4.89
N GLU A 39 -7.15 5.33 -4.17
CA GLU A 39 -6.96 6.76 -3.94
C GLU A 39 -6.54 7.07 -2.49
N ALA A 40 -5.68 8.06 -2.32
CA ALA A 40 -5.26 8.57 -1.02
C ALA A 40 -4.83 10.05 -1.09
N ASP A 41 -4.82 10.72 0.06
CA ASP A 41 -4.43 12.13 0.13
C ASP A 41 -2.92 12.32 -0.12
N GLY A 42 -2.57 13.49 -0.65
CA GLY A 42 -1.20 13.94 -0.82
C GLY A 42 -0.46 14.15 0.51
N ILE A 43 0.87 14.10 0.43
CA ILE A 43 1.75 14.33 1.58
C ILE A 43 1.79 15.82 1.95
N TYR A 44 1.80 16.68 0.93
CA TYR A 44 2.10 18.10 1.05
C TYR A 44 0.91 19.02 0.82
N ASP A 45 -0.18 18.50 0.27
CA ASP A 45 -1.38 19.25 -0.04
C ASP A 45 -2.65 18.44 0.30
N ALA A 46 -3.82 19.05 0.08
CA ALA A 46 -5.11 18.40 0.21
C ALA A 46 -5.56 17.71 -1.10
N SER A 47 -4.65 17.55 -2.07
CA SER A 47 -4.97 16.90 -3.33
C SER A 47 -5.10 15.40 -3.12
N ARG A 48 -6.02 14.77 -3.84
CA ARG A 48 -6.22 13.32 -3.81
C ARG A 48 -5.55 12.71 -5.03
N TYR A 49 -4.69 11.73 -4.78
CA TYR A 49 -3.91 11.04 -5.81
C TYR A 49 -4.37 9.61 -5.95
N ARG A 50 -4.26 9.09 -7.18
CA ARG A 50 -4.42 7.67 -7.49
C ARG A 50 -3.06 6.99 -7.44
N TYR A 51 -2.95 5.98 -6.60
CA TYR A 51 -1.77 5.15 -6.42
C TYR A 51 -2.04 3.78 -7.02
N THR A 52 -1.03 3.22 -7.66
CA THR A 52 -1.05 1.85 -8.18
C THR A 52 0.12 1.10 -7.57
N ILE A 53 -0.16 -0.08 -7.00
CA ILE A 53 0.84 -1.00 -6.46
C ILE A 53 0.75 -2.29 -7.25
N GLU A 54 1.88 -2.69 -7.82
CA GLU A 54 2.04 -3.99 -8.45
C GLU A 54 2.73 -4.96 -7.47
N LEU A 55 2.13 -6.13 -7.30
CA LEU A 55 2.59 -7.20 -6.41
C LEU A 55 2.83 -8.45 -7.24
N CYS A 56 4.07 -8.63 -7.68
CA CYS A 56 4.51 -9.86 -8.34
C CYS A 56 4.69 -11.01 -7.33
N PRO A 57 4.76 -12.27 -7.80
CA PRO A 57 4.73 -13.46 -6.93
C PRO A 57 5.75 -13.44 -5.78
N GLU A 58 6.94 -12.92 -6.02
CA GLU A 58 8.01 -12.76 -5.04
C GLU A 58 7.66 -11.77 -3.93
N CYS A 59 6.97 -10.66 -4.26
CA CYS A 59 6.47 -9.70 -3.30
C CYS A 59 5.37 -10.32 -2.44
N VAL A 60 4.46 -11.07 -3.05
CA VAL A 60 3.38 -11.78 -2.34
C VAL A 60 3.96 -12.85 -1.41
N ALA A 61 4.98 -13.58 -1.86
CA ALA A 61 5.67 -14.57 -1.04
C ALA A 61 6.36 -13.92 0.17
N ALA A 62 7.06 -12.79 -0.02
CA ALA A 62 7.69 -12.06 1.07
C ALA A 62 6.67 -11.54 2.10
N LEU A 63 5.50 -11.08 1.65
CA LEU A 63 4.42 -10.64 2.54
C LEU A 63 3.84 -11.79 3.36
N LYS A 64 3.66 -12.98 2.75
CA LYS A 64 3.19 -14.18 3.46
C LYS A 64 4.19 -14.64 4.51
N ASP A 65 5.47 -14.74 4.15
CA ASP A 65 6.54 -15.11 5.08
C ASP A 65 6.58 -14.16 6.29
N ALA A 66 6.47 -12.84 6.05
CA ALA A 66 6.44 -11.86 7.13
C ALA A 66 5.25 -12.01 8.10
N LEU A 67 4.10 -12.52 7.63
CA LEU A 67 2.92 -12.77 8.47
C LEU A 67 3.06 -14.04 9.32
N GLU A 68 3.84 -15.01 8.87
CA GLU A 68 4.03 -16.30 9.54
C GLU A 68 5.17 -16.25 10.58
N ARG A 69 6.04 -15.23 10.52
CA ARG A 69 7.12 -15.05 11.50
C ARG A 69 6.58 -14.74 12.90
N PRO A 70 7.07 -15.44 13.95
CA PRO A 70 6.70 -15.12 15.32
C PRO A 70 7.18 -13.70 15.68
N ILE A 71 6.32 -12.95 16.37
CA ILE A 71 6.68 -11.65 16.94
C ILE A 71 7.63 -11.94 18.10
N GLY A 72 8.92 -11.66 17.89
CA GLY A 72 9.96 -11.78 18.92
C GLY A 72 9.84 -10.71 20.01
#